data_AF-A0A3D4UFX5-F1
#
_entry.id   AF-A0A3D4UFX5-F1
#
_cell.length_a   1.000
_cell.length_b   1.000
_cell.length_c   1.000
_cell.angle_alpha   90.00
_cell.angle_beta   90.00
_cell.angle_gamma   90.00
#
_symmetry.space_group_name_H-M   'P 1'
#
loop_
_entity.id
_entity.type
_entity.pdbx_description
1 polymer ?
#
loop_
_entity_poly.entity_id
_entity_poly.type
_entity_poly.pdbx_seq_one_letter_code
_entity_poly.pdbx_strand_id
1 'polypeptide(L)'
;MMAGLLTKELRLALGSRVWSPPVWALLLALAGILFFCRLGMWQLGRADEKALMTSRYEARIQAPALPLDALLALQDLEDRKVVVVGHWDNGRQVFLENQMRGPQAGFHVYTVFLPGSGHAGVLVNRGWVPVGQDVQQLPEVAVASSLQVGGTVAYPSDFFTVGKPDYTRKPVRVSRLDIPELSAALGVELQPFVVRLDATSPDGFVREWAPAARLGMVPEKHRAYAFQWFSLALAVLVVLLVVNLRKNGDPER
;
A
#
# COMPACT_ATOMS: atom_id res chain seq x y z
N MET A 1 37.89 -20.37 29.79
CA MET A 1 37.53 -21.69 29.20
C MET A 1 36.85 -21.56 27.83
N MET A 2 35.89 -20.64 27.61
CA MET A 2 35.23 -20.47 26.29
C MET A 2 36.14 -19.95 25.16
N ALA A 3 37.12 -19.07 25.46
CA ALA A 3 38.01 -18.50 24.45
C ALA A 3 38.87 -19.55 23.71
N GLY A 4 39.28 -20.63 24.39
CA GLY A 4 40.08 -21.70 23.78
C GLY A 4 39.28 -22.73 22.97
N LEU A 5 37.95 -22.70 23.03
CA LEU A 5 37.07 -23.54 22.21
C LEU A 5 36.76 -22.88 20.86
N LEU A 6 36.66 -21.54 20.83
CA LEU A 6 36.35 -20.79 19.61
C LEU A 6 37.50 -20.79 18.59
N THR A 7 38.75 -20.95 19.04
CA THR A 7 39.95 -21.03 18.20
C THR A 7 40.25 -22.43 17.68
N LYS A 8 39.52 -23.46 18.13
CA LYS A 8 39.70 -24.82 17.59
C LYS A 8 39.26 -24.88 16.13
N GLU A 9 40.01 -25.59 15.31
CA GLU A 9 39.66 -25.87 13.92
C GLU A 9 39.05 -27.26 13.78
N LEU A 10 37.97 -27.37 13.00
CA LEU A 10 37.41 -28.67 12.61
C LEU A 10 38.14 -29.17 11.37
N ARG A 11 38.79 -30.33 11.39
CA ARG A 11 39.53 -30.85 10.23
C ARG A 11 38.75 -31.94 9.50
N LEU A 12 38.51 -31.74 8.22
CA LEU A 12 37.91 -32.73 7.32
C LEU A 12 38.82 -32.90 6.09
N ALA A 13 39.33 -34.11 5.89
CA ALA A 13 40.15 -34.44 4.72
C ALA A 13 39.25 -34.67 3.49
N LEU A 14 39.57 -33.98 2.40
CA LEU A 14 38.88 -34.02 1.11
C LEU A 14 39.93 -34.30 0.02
N GLY A 15 40.33 -35.56 -0.10
CA GLY A 15 41.39 -36.00 -1.02
C GLY A 15 42.74 -35.33 -0.70
N SER A 16 43.27 -34.54 -1.64
CA SER A 16 44.53 -33.79 -1.48
C SER A 16 44.36 -32.44 -0.76
N ARG A 17 43.18 -32.13 -0.24
CA ARG A 17 42.88 -30.90 0.50
C ARG A 17 42.32 -31.18 1.90
N VAL A 18 42.49 -30.25 2.82
CA VAL A 18 41.92 -30.27 4.17
C VAL A 18 41.04 -29.04 4.34
N TRP A 19 39.77 -29.26 4.67
CA TRP A 19 38.89 -28.18 5.12
C TRP A 19 39.04 -28.00 6.63
N SER A 20 39.42 -26.80 7.06
CA SER A 20 39.83 -26.51 8.44
C SER A 20 39.27 -25.18 9.00
N PRO A 21 37.95 -24.97 9.03
CA PRO A 21 37.40 -23.73 9.55
C PRO A 21 37.53 -23.63 11.08
N PRO A 22 37.82 -22.44 11.63
CA PRO A 22 37.71 -22.22 13.05
C PRO A 22 36.24 -22.22 13.49
N VAL A 23 35.96 -22.72 14.70
CA VAL A 23 34.59 -22.88 15.22
C VAL A 23 33.81 -21.55 15.21
N TRP A 24 34.46 -20.42 15.52
CA TRP A 24 33.80 -19.11 15.47
C TRP A 24 33.30 -18.75 14.06
N ALA A 25 34.06 -19.08 13.01
CA ALA A 25 33.68 -18.78 11.63
C ALA A 25 32.53 -19.67 11.16
N LEU A 26 32.50 -20.93 11.60
CA LEU A 26 31.37 -21.83 11.40
C LEU A 26 30.08 -21.28 12.02
N LEU A 27 30.14 -20.88 13.30
CA LEU A 27 28.98 -20.33 14.01
C LEU A 27 28.49 -19.03 13.37
N LEU A 28 29.41 -18.13 13.01
CA LEU A 28 29.07 -16.87 12.36
C LEU A 28 28.44 -17.10 10.98
N ALA A 29 29.03 -17.98 10.16
CA ALA A 29 28.48 -18.31 8.85
C ALA A 29 27.11 -18.97 8.97
N LEU A 30 26.92 -19.91 9.90
CA LEU A 30 25.63 -20.53 10.15
C LEU A 30 24.58 -19.51 10.59
N ALA A 31 24.93 -18.62 11.53
CA ALA A 31 24.04 -17.55 11.98
C ALA A 31 23.65 -16.62 10.81
N GLY A 32 24.62 -16.22 9.98
CA GLY A 32 24.39 -15.39 8.79
C GLY A 32 23.49 -16.08 7.76
N ILE A 33 23.74 -17.35 7.45
CA ILE A 33 22.90 -18.16 6.55
C ILE A 33 21.47 -18.24 7.07
N LEU A 34 21.28 -18.59 8.35
CA LEU A 34 19.95 -18.68 8.95
C LEU A 34 19.22 -17.33 8.92
N PHE A 35 19.94 -16.25 9.21
CA PHE A 35 19.39 -14.90 9.16
C PHE A 35 18.94 -14.52 7.74
N PHE A 36 19.79 -14.70 6.73
CA PHE A 36 19.44 -14.38 5.35
C PHE A 36 18.34 -15.28 4.80
N CYS A 37 18.33 -16.58 5.11
CA CYS A 37 17.23 -17.48 4.74
C CYS A 37 15.91 -17.04 5.40
N ARG A 38 15.94 -16.61 6.67
CA ARG A 38 14.75 -16.08 7.36
C ARG A 38 14.24 -14.81 6.67
N LEU A 39 15.12 -13.89 6.28
CA LEU A 39 14.73 -12.70 5.51
C LEU A 39 14.17 -13.05 4.13
N GLY A 40 14.78 -14.02 3.44
CA GLY A 40 14.29 -14.51 2.15
C GLY A 40 12.87 -15.09 2.26
N MET A 41 12.62 -15.95 3.26
CA MET A 41 11.29 -16.49 3.53
C MET A 41 10.27 -15.40 3.90
N TRP A 42 10.67 -14.43 4.71
CA TRP A 42 9.81 -13.28 5.04
C TRP A 42 9.44 -12.48 3.79
N GLN A 43 10.40 -12.24 2.89
CA GLN A 43 10.13 -11.55 1.61
C GLN A 43 9.20 -12.36 0.70
N LEU A 44 9.34 -13.69 0.63
CA LEU A 44 8.40 -14.54 -0.11
C LEU A 44 6.98 -14.46 0.47
N GLY A 45 6.83 -14.53 1.79
CA GLY A 45 5.53 -14.37 2.44
C GLY A 45 4.87 -13.02 2.12
N ARG A 46 5.67 -11.93 2.10
CA ARG A 46 5.18 -10.60 1.66
C ARG A 46 4.79 -10.58 0.18
N ALA A 47 5.52 -11.27 -0.68
CA ALA A 47 5.17 -11.38 -2.09
C ALA A 47 3.81 -12.06 -2.27
N ASP A 48 3.56 -13.15 -1.54
CA ASP A 48 2.31 -13.91 -1.63
C ASP A 48 1.12 -13.10 -1.10
N GLU A 49 1.30 -12.40 0.02
CA GLU A 49 0.30 -11.49 0.57
C GLU A 49 -0.08 -10.40 -0.44
N LYS A 50 0.92 -9.78 -1.08
CA LYS A 50 0.71 -8.75 -2.11
C LYS A 50 0.08 -9.32 -3.36
N ALA A 51 0.44 -10.54 -3.77
CA ALA A 51 -0.13 -11.20 -4.93
C ALA A 51 -1.62 -11.48 -4.72
N LEU A 52 -2.01 -11.94 -3.52
CA LEU A 52 -3.41 -12.18 -3.17
C LEU A 52 -4.23 -10.88 -3.13
N MET A 53 -3.67 -9.79 -2.58
CA MET A 53 -4.34 -8.48 -2.63
C MET A 53 -4.55 -8.00 -4.06
N THR A 54 -3.53 -8.15 -4.91
CA THR A 54 -3.57 -7.72 -6.32
C THR A 54 -4.61 -8.51 -7.11
N SER A 55 -4.63 -9.83 -6.96
CA SER A 55 -5.60 -10.68 -7.67
C SER A 55 -7.04 -10.41 -7.21
N ARG A 56 -7.26 -10.17 -5.91
CA ARG A 56 -8.57 -9.73 -5.39
C ARG A 56 -8.98 -8.40 -6.00
N TYR A 57 -8.08 -7.42 -6.03
CA TYR A 57 -8.33 -6.13 -6.64
C TYR A 57 -8.70 -6.27 -8.13
N GLU A 58 -7.89 -6.99 -8.91
CA GLU A 58 -8.12 -7.25 -10.33
C GLU A 58 -9.48 -7.90 -10.59
N ALA A 59 -9.82 -8.94 -9.82
CA ALA A 59 -11.11 -9.59 -9.94
C ALA A 59 -12.29 -8.63 -9.65
N ARG A 60 -12.13 -7.72 -8.66
CA ARG A 60 -13.18 -6.76 -8.28
C ARG A 60 -13.36 -5.64 -9.30
N ILE A 61 -12.27 -5.13 -9.88
CA ILE A 61 -12.35 -4.09 -10.91
C ILE A 61 -12.84 -4.63 -12.25
N GLN A 62 -12.69 -5.93 -12.53
CA GLN A 62 -13.24 -6.55 -13.75
C GLN A 62 -14.70 -6.98 -13.59
N ALA A 63 -15.19 -7.10 -12.35
CA ALA A 63 -16.60 -7.39 -12.09
C ALA A 63 -17.52 -6.26 -12.59
N PRO A 64 -18.76 -6.58 -13.00
CA PRO A 64 -19.72 -5.56 -13.38
C PRO A 64 -20.05 -4.65 -12.20
N ALA A 65 -20.39 -3.39 -12.50
CA ALA A 65 -20.86 -2.46 -11.48
C ALA A 65 -22.23 -2.88 -10.94
N LEU A 66 -22.40 -2.79 -9.63
CA LEU A 66 -23.65 -3.11 -8.96
C LEU A 66 -24.45 -1.84 -8.65
N PRO A 67 -25.79 -1.87 -8.69
CA PRO A 67 -26.59 -0.80 -8.09
C PRO A 67 -26.32 -0.73 -6.58
N LEU A 68 -26.47 0.46 -5.99
CA LEU A 68 -26.16 0.71 -4.58
C LEU A 68 -26.80 -0.31 -3.63
N ASP A 69 -28.10 -0.60 -3.79
CA ASP A 69 -28.83 -1.50 -2.91
C ASP A 69 -28.25 -2.93 -2.93
N ALA A 70 -27.86 -3.42 -4.10
CA ALA A 70 -27.22 -4.73 -4.25
C ALA A 70 -25.78 -4.74 -3.70
N LEU A 71 -25.06 -3.62 -3.83
CA LEU A 71 -23.74 -3.46 -3.24
C LEU A 71 -23.82 -3.54 -1.71
N LEU A 72 -24.75 -2.81 -1.08
CA LEU A 72 -24.89 -2.73 0.38
C LEU A 72 -25.27 -4.07 1.04
N ALA A 73 -25.77 -5.04 0.28
CA ALA A 73 -26.02 -6.40 0.75
C ALA A 73 -24.74 -7.26 0.91
N LEU A 74 -23.60 -6.79 0.39
CA LEU A 74 -22.32 -7.50 0.48
C LEU A 74 -21.60 -7.20 1.81
N GLN A 75 -20.78 -8.13 2.28
CA GLN A 75 -19.99 -7.96 3.51
C GLN A 75 -18.74 -7.10 3.33
N ASP A 76 -18.13 -7.15 2.14
CA ASP A 76 -16.89 -6.42 1.82
C ASP A 76 -17.05 -5.68 0.49
N LEU A 77 -17.05 -4.36 0.59
CA LEU A 77 -17.35 -3.44 -0.50
C LEU A 77 -16.07 -2.90 -1.16
N GLU A 78 -14.91 -3.06 -0.54
CA GLU A 78 -13.67 -2.42 -0.98
C GLU A 78 -13.34 -2.80 -2.42
N ASP A 79 -12.97 -1.82 -3.25
CA ASP A 79 -12.62 -2.01 -4.66
C ASP A 79 -13.76 -2.57 -5.54
N ARG A 80 -15.01 -2.69 -5.05
CA ARG A 80 -16.18 -3.04 -5.85
C ARG A 80 -16.64 -1.85 -6.69
N LYS A 81 -17.07 -2.14 -7.91
CA LYS A 81 -17.72 -1.15 -8.78
C LYS A 81 -19.17 -0.94 -8.37
N VAL A 82 -19.57 0.31 -8.32
CA VAL A 82 -20.93 0.73 -7.96
C VAL A 82 -21.45 1.77 -8.93
N VAL A 83 -22.75 1.72 -9.15
CA VAL A 83 -23.51 2.72 -9.87
C VAL A 83 -24.62 3.23 -8.94
N VAL A 84 -24.68 4.55 -8.76
CA VAL A 84 -25.65 5.23 -7.92
C VAL A 84 -26.43 6.20 -8.78
N VAL A 85 -27.77 6.09 -8.77
CA VAL A 85 -28.68 7.02 -9.46
C VAL A 85 -29.26 7.99 -8.42
N GLY A 86 -29.34 9.28 -8.76
CA GLY A 86 -29.71 10.31 -7.80
C GLY A 86 -29.30 11.70 -8.28
N HIS A 87 -28.84 12.55 -7.37
CA HIS A 87 -28.35 13.88 -7.72
C HIS A 87 -27.17 14.34 -6.86
N TRP A 88 -26.36 15.23 -7.41
CA TRP A 88 -25.30 15.90 -6.69
C TRP A 88 -25.84 16.94 -5.71
N ASP A 89 -25.26 16.99 -4.51
CA ASP A 89 -25.39 18.13 -3.60
C ASP A 89 -24.12 18.96 -3.65
N ASN A 90 -24.06 19.86 -4.63
CA ASN A 90 -22.89 20.70 -4.87
C ASN A 90 -22.60 21.71 -3.74
N GLY A 91 -23.54 21.92 -2.80
CA GLY A 91 -23.31 22.74 -1.60
C GLY A 91 -22.50 22.02 -0.51
N ARG A 92 -22.45 20.68 -0.58
CA ARG A 92 -21.74 19.82 0.39
C ARG A 92 -20.48 19.24 -0.23
N GLN A 93 -19.43 20.06 -0.26
CA GLN A 93 -18.10 19.69 -0.77
C GLN A 93 -17.06 19.60 0.35
N VAL A 94 -16.09 18.71 0.15
CA VAL A 94 -14.97 18.47 1.08
C VAL A 94 -13.67 18.47 0.27
N PHE A 95 -12.69 19.22 0.73
CA PHE A 95 -11.36 19.28 0.14
C PHE A 95 -10.38 18.55 1.05
N LEU A 96 -9.91 17.40 0.59
CA LEU A 96 -8.84 16.66 1.26
C LEU A 96 -7.50 17.28 0.83
N GLU A 97 -6.79 17.88 1.77
CA GLU A 97 -5.53 18.59 1.51
C GLU A 97 -4.31 17.68 1.50
N ASN A 98 -3.14 18.24 1.19
CA ASN A 98 -1.83 17.55 1.14
C ASN A 98 -1.79 16.37 0.17
N GLN A 99 -2.54 16.45 -0.94
CA GLN A 99 -2.53 15.43 -1.99
C GLN A 99 -1.46 15.78 -3.02
N MET A 100 -0.36 15.02 -3.03
CA MET A 100 0.74 15.23 -3.94
C MET A 100 0.53 14.49 -5.26
N ARG A 101 0.71 15.19 -6.38
CA ARG A 101 0.84 14.60 -7.71
C ARG A 101 2.18 15.00 -8.31
N GLY A 102 3.14 14.08 -8.25
CA GLY A 102 4.54 14.39 -8.55
C GLY A 102 5.07 15.49 -7.61
N PRO A 103 5.68 16.56 -8.13
CA PRO A 103 6.16 17.68 -7.31
C PRO A 103 5.05 18.67 -6.90
N GLN A 104 3.82 18.51 -7.39
CA GLN A 104 2.75 19.50 -7.20
C GLN A 104 1.79 19.08 -6.08
N ALA A 105 1.55 19.99 -5.14
CA ALA A 105 0.52 19.84 -4.12
C ALA A 105 -0.87 20.15 -4.70
N GLY A 106 -1.89 19.51 -4.16
CA GLY A 106 -3.27 19.73 -4.53
C GLY A 106 -4.26 19.19 -3.50
N PHE A 107 -5.52 19.20 -3.92
CA PHE A 107 -6.64 18.69 -3.15
C PHE A 107 -7.28 17.53 -3.90
N HIS A 108 -7.78 16.53 -3.18
CA HIS A 108 -8.86 15.71 -3.70
C HIS A 108 -10.19 16.38 -3.37
N VAL A 109 -11.04 16.53 -4.37
CA VAL A 109 -12.37 17.11 -4.22
C VAL A 109 -13.39 16.00 -4.03
N TYR A 110 -14.10 16.05 -2.93
CA TYR A 110 -15.22 15.18 -2.64
C TYR A 110 -16.52 15.99 -2.67
N THR A 111 -17.58 15.40 -3.22
CA THR A 111 -18.91 16.02 -3.24
C THR A 111 -19.93 14.96 -2.85
N VAL A 112 -20.92 15.36 -2.06
CA VAL A 112 -22.01 14.45 -1.67
C VAL A 112 -22.90 14.18 -2.88
N PHE A 113 -23.18 12.91 -3.11
CA PHE A 113 -24.19 12.44 -4.05
C PHE A 113 -25.32 11.78 -3.25
N LEU A 114 -26.55 12.23 -3.46
CA LEU A 114 -27.72 11.75 -2.73
C LEU A 114 -28.42 10.67 -3.58
N PRO A 115 -28.46 9.40 -3.12
CA PRO A 115 -29.15 8.33 -3.84
C PRO A 115 -30.66 8.59 -3.93
N GLY A 116 -31.26 8.31 -5.08
CA GLY A 116 -32.71 8.38 -5.25
C GLY A 116 -33.48 7.30 -4.49
N SER A 117 -32.80 6.24 -4.03
CA SER A 117 -33.40 5.13 -3.26
C SER A 117 -33.66 5.46 -1.78
N GLY A 118 -33.27 6.64 -1.30
CA GLY A 118 -33.45 7.06 0.10
C GLY A 118 -32.38 6.53 1.06
N HIS A 119 -31.36 5.83 0.55
CA HIS A 119 -30.16 5.50 1.33
C HIS A 119 -29.37 6.77 1.72
N ALA A 120 -28.52 6.62 2.74
CA ALA A 120 -27.56 7.65 3.12
C ALA A 120 -26.71 8.13 1.93
N GLY A 121 -26.29 9.39 1.99
CA GLY A 121 -25.49 10.05 0.96
C GLY A 121 -24.15 9.33 0.73
N VAL A 122 -23.66 9.39 -0.51
CA VAL A 122 -22.35 8.83 -0.87
C VAL A 122 -21.38 9.99 -1.06
N LEU A 123 -20.25 9.96 -0.36
CA LEU A 123 -19.18 10.92 -0.60
C LEU A 123 -18.37 10.47 -1.82
N VAL A 124 -18.47 11.21 -2.93
CA VAL A 124 -17.82 10.85 -4.20
C VAL A 124 -16.53 11.64 -4.37
N ASN A 125 -15.40 10.94 -4.47
CA ASN A 125 -14.13 11.54 -4.86
C ASN A 125 -14.14 11.82 -6.37
N ARG A 126 -14.22 13.09 -6.72
CA ARG A 126 -14.26 13.58 -8.10
C ARG A 126 -12.87 13.67 -8.73
N GLY A 127 -11.81 13.63 -7.95
CA GLY A 127 -10.43 13.66 -8.42
C GLY A 127 -9.59 14.77 -7.81
N TRP A 128 -8.37 14.88 -8.32
CA TRP A 128 -7.34 15.82 -7.88
C TRP A 128 -7.40 17.13 -8.65
N VAL A 129 -7.19 18.22 -7.92
CA VAL A 129 -7.04 19.59 -8.44
C VAL A 129 -5.78 20.23 -7.83
N PRO A 130 -5.02 21.03 -8.59
CA PRO A 130 -3.83 21.68 -8.06
C PRO A 130 -4.17 22.74 -7.01
N VAL A 131 -3.27 22.97 -6.06
CA VAL A 131 -3.34 24.20 -5.26
C VAL A 131 -3.04 25.39 -6.17
N GLY A 132 -3.82 26.47 -6.00
CA GLY A 132 -3.59 27.73 -6.71
C GLY A 132 -2.34 28.48 -6.22
N GLN A 133 -2.19 29.74 -6.62
CA GLN A 133 -1.09 30.58 -6.14
C GLN A 133 -1.18 30.90 -4.64
N ASP A 134 -2.41 31.01 -4.13
CA ASP A 134 -2.70 31.17 -2.71
C ASP A 134 -3.22 29.84 -2.14
N VAL A 135 -2.48 29.25 -1.21
CA VAL A 135 -2.83 27.99 -0.54
C VAL A 135 -4.08 28.13 0.34
N GLN A 136 -4.43 29.35 0.76
CA GLN A 136 -5.65 29.60 1.53
C GLN A 136 -6.89 29.65 0.65
N GLN A 137 -6.75 29.97 -0.64
CA GLN A 137 -7.85 29.97 -1.60
C GLN A 137 -8.07 28.56 -2.14
N LEU A 138 -9.30 28.06 -2.00
CA LEU A 138 -9.68 26.81 -2.63
C LEU A 138 -9.87 27.02 -4.13
N PRO A 139 -9.49 26.02 -4.95
CA PRO A 139 -9.73 26.09 -6.39
C PRO A 139 -11.23 26.15 -6.66
N GLU A 140 -11.61 26.87 -7.71
CA GLU A 140 -12.98 26.85 -8.21
C GLU A 140 -13.23 25.48 -8.87
N VAL A 141 -14.31 24.83 -8.46
CA VAL A 141 -14.64 23.45 -8.82
C VAL A 141 -15.92 23.47 -9.64
N ALA A 142 -15.89 22.90 -10.85
CA ALA A 142 -17.07 22.83 -11.71
C ALA A 142 -18.23 22.10 -11.02
N VAL A 143 -19.44 22.62 -11.19
CA VAL A 143 -20.68 22.02 -10.67
C VAL A 143 -20.92 20.70 -11.38
N ALA A 144 -21.16 19.65 -10.60
CA ALA A 144 -21.51 18.35 -11.16
C ALA A 144 -23.01 18.28 -11.45
N SER A 145 -23.40 17.68 -12.57
CA SER A 145 -24.81 17.67 -13.02
C SER A 145 -25.34 16.31 -13.42
N SER A 146 -24.51 15.26 -13.50
CA SER A 146 -25.00 13.93 -13.86
C SER A 146 -26.02 13.40 -12.84
N LEU A 147 -27.08 12.75 -13.33
CA LEU A 147 -28.10 12.08 -12.49
C LEU A 147 -27.67 10.67 -12.04
N GLN A 148 -26.43 10.30 -12.36
CA GLN A 148 -25.87 9.00 -12.08
C GLN A 148 -24.35 9.12 -11.90
N VAL A 149 -23.83 8.38 -10.94
CA VAL A 149 -22.40 8.26 -10.65
C VAL A 149 -22.00 6.80 -10.74
N GLY A 150 -21.03 6.51 -11.61
CA GLY A 150 -20.28 5.26 -11.65
C GLY A 150 -18.92 5.43 -10.98
N GLY A 151 -18.49 4.45 -10.21
CA GLY A 151 -17.19 4.49 -9.58
C GLY A 151 -16.81 3.22 -8.85
N THR A 152 -15.69 3.30 -8.14
CA THR A 152 -15.15 2.19 -7.34
C THR A 152 -15.14 2.58 -5.86
N VAL A 153 -15.70 1.72 -5.02
CA VAL A 153 -15.71 1.92 -3.56
C VAL A 153 -14.29 1.93 -2.99
N ALA A 154 -14.07 2.79 -2.02
CA ALA A 154 -12.88 2.80 -1.19
C ALA A 154 -13.23 3.21 0.25
N TYR A 155 -12.63 2.55 1.23
CA TYR A 155 -12.63 3.01 2.61
C TYR A 155 -11.57 4.11 2.79
N PRO A 156 -11.89 5.18 3.52
CA PRO A 156 -10.88 6.13 4.00
C PRO A 156 -9.73 5.42 4.70
N SER A 157 -8.51 5.87 4.45
CA SER A 157 -7.32 5.29 5.08
C SER A 157 -7.16 5.78 6.52
N ASP A 158 -6.85 4.87 7.44
CA ASP A 158 -6.58 5.16 8.86
C ASP A 158 -5.18 5.76 9.13
N PHE A 159 -4.56 6.42 8.15
CA PHE A 159 -3.23 6.97 8.35
C PHE A 159 -3.24 8.07 9.42
N PHE A 160 -2.20 8.04 10.25
CA PHE A 160 -1.98 9.08 11.24
C PHE A 160 -1.72 10.42 10.55
N THR A 161 -2.52 11.42 10.90
CA THR A 161 -2.28 12.82 10.54
C THR A 161 -1.82 13.60 11.77
N VAL A 162 -0.90 14.53 11.57
CA VAL A 162 -0.50 15.46 12.64
C VAL A 162 -1.68 16.40 12.94
N GLY A 163 -2.12 16.42 14.19
CA GLY A 163 -3.26 17.22 14.63
C GLY A 163 -4.63 16.59 14.33
N LYS A 164 -5.67 17.13 14.96
CA LYS A 164 -7.06 16.79 14.65
C LYS A 164 -7.57 17.73 13.55
N PRO A 165 -8.11 17.22 12.44
CA PRO A 165 -8.73 18.08 11.43
C PRO A 165 -9.89 18.88 12.04
N ASP A 166 -10.04 20.13 11.61
CA ASP A 166 -11.23 20.94 11.92
C ASP A 166 -12.28 20.73 10.82
N TYR A 167 -13.26 19.88 11.11
CA TYR A 167 -14.37 19.59 10.19
C TYR A 167 -15.39 20.73 10.12
N THR A 168 -15.39 21.66 11.09
CA THR A 168 -16.38 22.75 11.16
C THR A 168 -16.05 23.92 10.25
N ARG A 169 -14.78 24.04 9.85
CA ARG A 169 -14.30 25.06 8.91
C ARG A 169 -15.15 25.06 7.64
N LYS A 170 -15.53 26.26 7.18
CA LYS A 170 -16.22 26.46 5.90
C LYS A 170 -15.34 27.29 4.96
N PRO A 171 -15.19 26.88 3.69
CA PRO A 171 -15.50 25.57 3.12
C PRO A 171 -14.77 24.41 3.82
N VAL A 172 -15.33 23.19 3.79
CA VAL A 172 -14.81 22.04 4.54
C VAL A 172 -13.47 21.59 3.93
N ARG A 173 -12.40 21.79 4.68
CA ARG A 173 -11.02 21.47 4.29
C ARG A 173 -10.36 20.66 5.39
N VAL A 174 -9.93 19.44 5.08
CA VAL A 174 -9.48 18.46 6.06
C VAL A 174 -8.24 17.75 5.60
N SER A 175 -7.35 17.40 6.53
CA SER A 175 -6.15 16.60 6.25
C SER A 175 -6.42 15.09 6.28
N ARG A 176 -7.57 14.68 6.81
CA ARG A 176 -8.03 13.29 6.90
C ARG A 176 -9.53 13.21 6.65
N LEU A 177 -9.96 12.10 6.06
CA LEU A 177 -11.37 11.76 5.93
C LEU A 177 -11.81 10.93 7.15
N ASP A 178 -12.83 11.43 7.83
CA ASP A 178 -13.51 10.74 8.92
C ASP A 178 -15.00 10.87 8.65
N ILE A 179 -15.63 9.77 8.24
CA ILE A 179 -16.99 9.81 7.69
C ILE A 179 -18.00 10.28 8.75
N PRO A 180 -17.99 9.78 10.01
CA PRO A 180 -18.85 10.30 11.06
C PRO A 180 -18.71 11.82 11.28
N GLU A 181 -17.47 12.34 11.37
CA GLU A 181 -17.23 13.77 11.56
C GLU A 181 -17.68 14.60 10.35
N LEU A 182 -17.44 14.10 9.13
CA LEU A 182 -17.89 14.74 7.90
C LEU A 182 -19.42 14.73 7.77
N SER A 183 -20.06 13.62 8.13
CA SER A 183 -21.52 13.49 8.18
C SER A 183 -22.13 14.57 9.09
N ALA A 184 -21.57 14.74 10.29
CA ALA A 184 -21.98 15.79 11.23
C ALA A 184 -21.71 17.20 10.68
N ALA A 185 -20.51 17.46 10.14
CA ALA A 185 -20.12 18.77 9.63
C ALA A 185 -20.87 19.21 8.37
N LEU A 186 -21.29 18.26 7.53
CA LEU A 186 -22.08 18.50 6.32
C LEU A 186 -23.59 18.48 6.61
N GLY A 187 -24.01 17.98 7.77
CA GLY A 187 -25.41 17.85 8.15
C GLY A 187 -26.17 16.90 7.23
N VAL A 188 -25.56 15.78 6.85
CA VAL A 188 -26.15 14.73 6.01
C VAL A 188 -25.59 13.39 6.41
N GLU A 189 -26.46 12.38 6.51
CA GLU A 189 -26.01 11.01 6.77
C GLU A 189 -25.20 10.49 5.57
N LEU A 190 -24.03 9.90 5.84
CA LEU A 190 -23.13 9.37 4.82
C LEU A 190 -22.94 7.86 4.97
N GLN A 191 -22.82 7.18 3.84
CA GLN A 191 -22.31 5.81 3.78
C GLN A 191 -20.89 5.74 4.37
N PRO A 192 -20.51 4.63 5.02
CA PRO A 192 -19.22 4.48 5.71
C PRO A 192 -18.02 4.31 4.74
N PHE A 193 -18.20 4.60 3.46
CA PHE A 193 -17.20 4.49 2.40
C PHE A 193 -17.31 5.68 1.45
N VAL A 194 -16.29 5.86 0.62
CA VAL A 194 -16.30 6.82 -0.48
C VAL A 194 -16.38 6.10 -1.83
N VAL A 195 -16.82 6.80 -2.86
CA VAL A 195 -16.77 6.31 -4.24
C VAL A 195 -15.75 7.10 -5.02
N ARG A 196 -14.72 6.43 -5.55
CA ARG A 196 -13.78 7.01 -6.52
C ARG A 196 -14.47 7.06 -7.87
N LEU A 197 -14.77 8.26 -8.35
CA LEU A 197 -15.49 8.49 -9.60
C LEU A 197 -14.72 7.85 -10.78
N ASP A 198 -15.44 7.19 -11.68
CA ASP A 198 -14.87 6.57 -12.87
C ASP A 198 -14.11 7.60 -13.72
N ALA A 199 -12.99 7.20 -14.33
CA ALA A 199 -12.12 8.10 -15.08
C ALA A 199 -12.80 8.75 -16.30
N THR A 200 -13.84 8.13 -16.85
CA THR A 200 -14.60 8.60 -18.01
C THR A 200 -15.77 9.51 -17.65
N SER A 201 -16.12 9.65 -16.37
CA SER A 201 -17.26 10.49 -15.97
C SER A 201 -16.97 11.97 -16.25
N PRO A 202 -17.94 12.75 -16.78
CA PRO A 202 -17.73 14.16 -17.12
C PRO A 202 -17.56 15.06 -15.90
N ASP A 203 -18.06 14.65 -14.74
CA ASP A 203 -18.10 15.47 -13.52
C ASP A 203 -16.80 15.40 -12.69
N GLY A 204 -15.70 14.87 -13.24
CA GLY A 204 -14.47 14.66 -12.47
C GLY A 204 -13.29 15.55 -12.86
N PHE A 205 -12.25 15.46 -12.05
CA PHE A 205 -10.95 16.11 -12.23
C PHE A 205 -9.88 15.08 -12.60
N VAL A 206 -8.62 15.34 -12.28
CA VAL A 206 -7.53 14.39 -12.53
C VAL A 206 -7.76 13.14 -11.68
N ARG A 207 -7.97 11.99 -12.33
CA ARG A 207 -8.33 10.72 -11.67
C ARG A 207 -7.31 9.65 -12.02
N GLU A 208 -6.28 9.56 -11.20
CA GLU A 208 -5.23 8.54 -11.31
C GLU A 208 -5.35 7.59 -10.12
N TRP A 209 -6.33 6.68 -10.18
CA TRP A 209 -6.54 5.65 -9.16
C TRP A 209 -5.51 4.52 -9.34
N ALA A 210 -4.23 4.82 -9.18
CA ALA A 210 -3.16 3.87 -9.45
C ALA A 210 -3.16 2.69 -8.45
N PRO A 211 -3.30 1.44 -8.90
CA PRO A 211 -3.25 0.26 -8.02
C PRO A 211 -1.91 0.15 -7.27
N ALA A 212 -0.82 0.54 -7.94
CA ALA A 212 0.55 0.45 -7.42
C ALA A 212 0.79 1.39 -6.23
N ALA A 213 0.22 2.59 -6.22
CA ALA A 213 0.35 3.53 -5.10
C ALA A 213 -0.32 2.98 -3.82
N ARG A 214 -1.41 2.23 -3.98
CA ARG A 214 -2.18 1.60 -2.90
C ARG A 214 -1.51 0.33 -2.36
N LEU A 215 -0.97 -0.51 -3.25
CA LEU A 215 -0.36 -1.78 -2.86
C LEU A 215 1.08 -1.62 -2.34
N GLY A 216 1.69 -0.46 -2.54
CA GLY A 216 3.07 -0.18 -2.15
C GLY A 216 4.05 -0.93 -3.04
N MET A 217 4.81 -1.86 -2.47
CA MET A 217 5.74 -2.68 -3.23
C MET A 217 5.01 -3.87 -3.90
N VAL A 218 5.21 -4.02 -5.21
CA VAL A 218 4.63 -5.12 -6.01
C VAL A 218 5.26 -6.48 -5.65
N PRO A 219 4.53 -7.61 -5.83
CA PRO A 219 5.02 -8.95 -5.49
C PRO A 219 6.38 -9.29 -6.12
N GLU A 220 6.63 -8.84 -7.34
CA GLU A 220 7.85 -9.11 -8.10
C GLU A 220 9.08 -8.51 -7.41
N LYS A 221 8.95 -7.30 -6.84
CA LYS A 221 10.04 -6.67 -6.09
C LYS A 221 10.36 -7.45 -4.81
N HIS A 222 9.34 -7.95 -4.11
CA HIS A 222 9.53 -8.82 -2.95
C HIS A 222 10.23 -10.13 -3.32
N ARG A 223 9.85 -10.77 -4.43
CA ARG A 223 10.54 -11.96 -4.96
C ARG A 223 12.00 -11.69 -5.36
N ALA A 224 12.28 -10.55 -5.99
CA ALA A 224 13.64 -10.14 -6.31
C ALA A 224 14.51 -9.96 -5.05
N TYR A 225 13.97 -9.32 -4.01
CA TYR A 225 14.66 -9.23 -2.72
C TYR A 225 14.84 -10.59 -2.05
N ALA A 226 13.86 -11.50 -2.13
CA ALA A 226 14.01 -12.86 -1.61
C ALA A 226 15.18 -13.58 -2.29
N PHE A 227 15.27 -13.51 -3.63
CA PHE A 227 16.40 -14.05 -4.39
C PHE A 227 17.73 -13.45 -3.95
N GLN A 228 17.78 -12.14 -3.71
CA GLN A 228 18.97 -11.46 -3.19
C GLN A 228 19.39 -12.01 -1.82
N TRP A 229 18.45 -12.20 -0.89
CA TRP A 229 18.75 -12.76 0.44
C TRP A 229 19.25 -14.21 0.36
N PHE A 230 18.63 -15.06 -0.46
CA PHE A 230 19.12 -16.43 -0.66
C PHE A 230 20.49 -16.46 -1.36
N SER A 231 20.75 -15.54 -2.28
CA SER A 231 22.07 -15.41 -2.92
C SER A 231 23.15 -15.00 -1.92
N LEU A 232 22.84 -14.13 -0.96
CA LEU A 232 23.75 -13.78 0.13
C LEU A 232 24.02 -14.97 1.06
N ALA A 233 22.99 -15.76 1.40
CA ALA A 233 23.15 -16.99 2.15
C ALA A 233 24.09 -17.98 1.42
N LEU A 234 23.89 -18.15 0.11
CA LEU A 234 24.76 -18.97 -0.73
C LEU A 234 26.19 -18.43 -0.79
N ALA A 235 26.38 -17.12 -0.92
CA ALA A 235 27.70 -16.50 -0.92
C ALA A 235 28.46 -16.75 0.39
N VAL A 236 27.79 -16.62 1.55
CA VAL A 236 28.38 -16.93 2.85
C VAL A 236 28.82 -18.41 2.92
N LEU A 237 27.99 -19.32 2.42
CA LEU A 237 28.33 -20.74 2.35
C LEU A 237 29.55 -20.98 1.46
N VAL A 238 29.59 -20.38 0.26
CA VAL A 238 30.72 -20.52 -0.67
C VAL A 238 32.00 -19.97 -0.06
N VAL A 239 31.96 -18.79 0.58
CA VAL A 239 33.12 -18.20 1.25
C VAL A 239 33.62 -19.11 2.38
N LEU A 240 32.72 -19.64 3.21
CA LEU A 240 33.06 -20.58 4.28
C LEU A 240 33.75 -21.84 3.74
N LEU A 241 33.31 -22.37 2.60
CA LEU A 241 33.91 -23.54 1.98
C LEU A 241 35.27 -23.22 1.35
N VAL A 242 35.36 -22.16 0.53
CA VAL A 242 36.55 -21.84 -0.27
C VAL A 242 37.71 -21.34 0.58
N VAL A 243 37.47 -20.41 1.51
CA VAL A 243 38.54 -19.79 2.31
C VAL A 243 39.18 -20.79 3.28
N ASN A 244 38.44 -21.82 3.70
CA ASN A 244 38.91 -22.79 4.68
C ASN A 244 39.46 -24.08 4.04
N LEU A 245 39.55 -24.17 2.71
CA LEU A 245 40.18 -25.29 1.98
C LEU A 245 41.70 -25.06 1.84
N ARG A 246 42.51 -25.91 2.47
CA ARG A 246 43.98 -25.91 2.40
C ARG A 246 44.47 -27.14 1.61
N LYS A 247 45.68 -27.13 1.04
CA LYS A 247 46.31 -28.36 0.49
C LYS A 247 46.85 -29.22 1.63
N ASN A 248 46.76 -30.55 1.51
CA ASN A 248 47.34 -31.47 2.47
C ASN A 248 48.88 -31.29 2.48
N GLY A 249 49.44 -30.80 3.59
CA GLY A 249 50.89 -30.59 3.75
C GLY A 249 51.38 -29.14 3.85
N ASP A 250 50.49 -28.15 3.83
CA ASP A 250 50.85 -26.74 4.08
C ASP A 250 51.13 -26.50 5.59
N PRO A 251 52.24 -25.86 6.00
CA PRO A 251 52.57 -25.67 7.42
C PRO A 251 51.58 -24.71 8.11
N GLU A 252 51.32 -24.94 9.40
CA GLU A 252 50.42 -24.10 10.21
C GLU A 252 50.91 -22.64 10.24
N ARG A 253 50.00 -21.69 9.97
CA ARG A 253 50.25 -20.25 10.11
C ARG A 253 49.96 -19.77 11.52
#